data_AF-A0A7Y2NIU8-F1
#
_entry.id   AF-A0A7Y2NIU8-F1
#
_cell.length_a   1.000
_cell.length_b   1.000
_cell.length_c   1.000
_cell.angle_alpha   90.00
_cell.angle_beta   90.00
_cell.angle_gamma   90.00
#
_symmetry.space_group_name_H-M   'P 1'
#
loop_
_entity.id
_entity.type
_entity.pdbx_description
1 polymer ?
#
loop_
_entity_poly.entity_id
_entity_poly.type
_entity_poly.pdbx_seq_one_letter_code
_entity_poly.pdbx_strand_id
1 'polypeptide(L)'
;DNTWTYFDVWDPPNSNGVDGTAIDWNIAVISHDIDSGDRDITVLGLLSDTANKKLSISDPGTPQNETNDGQGLRITHYLLLDGIIDLFGESQLVQDQNSILDVASTGGLERDQQGTTNLYNYNYWSSPVSVPNGSSINNDYSVNSILRDGSNSNNPLNLQWTNSYDANPATTPITLSRRWLWVYENYPENTYADWRYLTETGTIPVGLGFTMKGSGVGDPVNDVQNFVFVGLPNNGVISNPVSPGYQSMVGNPYPSVIDANEFINDNIPGGATGSIDGTLYYWEHYISNFTHILEDYEGAYATYNLIGGVGAVIPDGISGAGTSTKTPGRYIPVAQGFYVTASPAGGNVTFFNDQRIFQREAVGTSVFMEANNQELTFGSQTREQSTNEESTTGVQDSIQRIRLDFISTTGSIRHLLLGFVPNNGATDGYDYGYDAPMSDNFANDAAWMIDGEEYVIQGVGDFDPDKQFPLVVHVTDAGNIGFALADLENFDEPIELYIYDALNDTYTEFDDFTNFQMALDPGDYVDRFYLTFNAQDNLDLDDVELDGVLINYLHDSSELYLNHPDVASVKSIKLYNLIGQEVRSYETEDIDYHSPREIRIPVKSIAEGTYVVKVETEAGLLNKKIIISY
;
A
#
# COMPACT_ATOMS: atom_id res chain seq x y z
N ASP A 1 -22.13 7.14 -39.25
CA ASP A 1 -21.05 6.15 -39.15
C ASP A 1 -21.49 4.93 -39.95
N ASN A 2 -20.84 4.63 -41.08
CA ASN A 2 -21.26 3.54 -41.98
C ASN A 2 -20.79 2.14 -41.52
N THR A 3 -20.20 2.04 -40.33
CA THR A 3 -19.88 0.76 -39.66
C THR A 3 -21.15 -0.05 -39.36
N TRP A 4 -22.28 0.62 -39.08
CA TRP A 4 -23.52 -0.02 -38.62
C TRP A 4 -24.58 -0.13 -39.72
N THR A 5 -25.23 -1.29 -39.88
CA THR A 5 -26.18 -1.55 -40.97
C THR A 5 -27.41 -0.62 -41.03
N TYR A 6 -27.75 0.04 -39.92
CA TYR A 6 -28.91 0.95 -39.81
C TYR A 6 -28.56 2.35 -39.30
N PHE A 7 -27.34 2.83 -39.62
CA PHE A 7 -26.81 4.11 -39.12
C PHE A 7 -27.64 5.36 -39.47
N ASP A 8 -28.54 5.29 -40.46
CA ASP A 8 -29.46 6.37 -40.82
C ASP A 8 -30.65 6.48 -39.85
N VAL A 9 -30.86 5.48 -39.00
CA VAL A 9 -32.03 5.35 -38.11
C VAL A 9 -31.63 5.10 -36.66
N TRP A 10 -30.53 4.39 -36.43
CA TRP A 10 -30.02 4.06 -35.10
C TRP A 10 -28.66 4.70 -34.86
N ASP A 11 -28.55 5.30 -33.68
CA ASP A 11 -27.31 5.85 -33.18
C ASP A 11 -26.37 4.70 -32.76
N PRO A 12 -25.06 4.82 -33.05
CA PRO A 12 -24.07 3.79 -32.68
C PRO A 12 -23.80 3.79 -31.17
N PRO A 13 -23.24 2.70 -30.62
CA PRO A 13 -22.82 2.66 -29.21
C PRO A 13 -21.92 3.85 -28.84
N ASN A 14 -22.11 4.41 -27.64
CA ASN A 14 -21.34 5.53 -27.09
C ASN A 14 -21.38 6.81 -27.94
N SER A 15 -22.40 6.98 -28.78
CA SER A 15 -22.77 8.29 -29.33
C SER A 15 -23.69 9.04 -28.38
N ASN A 16 -23.94 10.33 -28.66
CA ASN A 16 -24.83 11.14 -27.83
C ASN A 16 -26.29 10.79 -28.12
N GLY A 17 -27.02 10.40 -27.08
CA GLY A 17 -28.46 10.25 -27.05
C GLY A 17 -29.18 11.60 -27.14
N VAL A 18 -30.51 11.52 -27.11
CA VAL A 18 -31.40 12.69 -27.30
C VAL A 18 -31.25 13.77 -26.22
N ASP A 19 -30.77 13.39 -25.05
CA ASP A 19 -30.46 14.23 -23.89
C ASP A 19 -28.98 14.63 -23.82
N GLY A 20 -28.18 14.24 -24.81
CA GLY A 20 -26.74 14.51 -24.88
C GLY A 20 -25.89 13.51 -24.11
N THR A 21 -26.50 12.43 -23.60
CA THR A 21 -25.82 11.43 -22.78
C THR A 21 -25.26 10.28 -23.62
N ALA A 22 -24.14 9.69 -23.23
CA ALA A 22 -23.57 8.59 -24.00
C ALA A 22 -24.53 7.39 -23.96
N ILE A 23 -24.86 6.82 -25.12
CA ILE A 23 -25.67 5.61 -25.17
C ILE A 23 -24.79 4.41 -24.82
N ASP A 24 -24.87 3.96 -23.58
CA ASP A 24 -24.06 2.88 -22.99
C ASP A 24 -24.85 1.57 -22.76
N TRP A 25 -26.16 1.59 -23.02
CA TRP A 25 -27.10 0.50 -22.77
C TRP A 25 -27.42 -0.33 -24.01
N ASN A 26 -26.70 -0.15 -25.12
CA ASN A 26 -26.95 -0.89 -26.36
C ASN A 26 -26.54 -2.35 -26.26
N ILE A 27 -27.24 -3.20 -27.00
CA ILE A 27 -26.73 -4.51 -27.41
C ILE A 27 -26.15 -4.36 -28.82
N ALA A 28 -24.83 -4.49 -28.94
CA ALA A 28 -24.12 -4.43 -30.20
C ALA A 28 -23.94 -5.83 -30.79
N VAL A 29 -24.19 -5.98 -32.08
CA VAL A 29 -23.88 -7.20 -32.83
C VAL A 29 -22.81 -6.86 -33.85
N ILE A 30 -21.69 -7.57 -33.81
CA ILE A 30 -20.54 -7.34 -34.69
C ILE A 30 -20.23 -8.60 -35.48
N SER A 31 -20.04 -8.44 -36.79
CA SER A 31 -19.88 -9.54 -37.76
C SER A 31 -18.77 -9.26 -38.78
N HIS A 32 -17.94 -8.25 -38.52
CA HIS A 32 -16.84 -7.78 -39.36
C HIS A 32 -15.77 -7.14 -38.48
N ASP A 33 -14.64 -6.78 -39.09
CA ASP A 33 -13.53 -6.16 -38.36
C ASP A 33 -13.88 -4.71 -38.00
N ILE A 34 -13.71 -4.35 -36.72
CA ILE A 34 -14.07 -3.05 -36.14
C ILE A 34 -12.92 -2.58 -35.26
N ASP A 35 -12.62 -1.28 -35.32
CA ASP A 35 -11.72 -0.61 -34.40
C ASP A 35 -12.53 0.28 -33.46
N SER A 36 -12.18 0.33 -32.16
CA SER A 36 -12.86 1.13 -31.13
C SER A 36 -12.85 2.64 -31.42
N GLY A 37 -11.90 3.11 -32.23
CA GLY A 37 -11.64 4.53 -32.45
C GLY A 37 -10.96 5.15 -31.23
N ASP A 38 -10.99 6.48 -31.11
CA ASP A 38 -10.38 7.20 -29.98
C ASP A 38 -11.38 7.39 -28.81
N ARG A 39 -11.81 6.30 -28.16
CA ARG A 39 -12.70 6.34 -27.00
C ARG A 39 -12.78 5.01 -26.24
N ASP A 40 -13.11 5.11 -24.96
CA ASP A 40 -13.62 3.97 -24.23
C ASP A 40 -15.05 3.60 -24.68
N ILE A 41 -15.37 2.31 -24.66
CA ILE A 41 -16.65 1.77 -25.15
C ILE A 41 -17.37 1.07 -24.02
N THR A 42 -18.58 1.53 -23.68
CA THR A 42 -19.50 0.81 -22.79
C THR A 42 -20.71 0.29 -23.56
N VAL A 43 -21.07 -0.99 -23.35
CA VAL A 43 -22.28 -1.60 -23.91
C VAL A 43 -22.99 -2.47 -22.89
N LEU A 44 -24.31 -2.63 -23.02
CA LEU A 44 -25.08 -3.60 -22.24
C LEU A 44 -24.69 -5.02 -22.65
N GLY A 45 -24.61 -5.27 -23.95
CA GLY A 45 -24.16 -6.55 -24.46
C GLY A 45 -23.40 -6.45 -25.77
N LEU A 46 -22.49 -7.39 -25.97
CA LEU A 46 -21.71 -7.53 -27.20
C LEU A 46 -21.87 -8.95 -27.74
N LEU A 47 -22.37 -9.07 -28.96
CA LEU A 47 -22.48 -10.31 -29.70
C LEU A 47 -21.49 -10.25 -30.86
N SER A 48 -20.29 -10.78 -30.64
CA SER A 48 -19.31 -11.01 -31.70
C SER A 48 -19.60 -12.37 -32.32
N ASP A 49 -20.38 -12.39 -33.40
CA ASP A 49 -21.06 -13.61 -33.89
C ASP A 49 -20.36 -14.30 -35.08
N THR A 50 -19.21 -13.75 -35.49
CA THR A 50 -18.52 -14.18 -36.70
C THR A 50 -17.06 -14.53 -36.40
N ALA A 51 -16.72 -15.80 -36.60
CA ALA A 51 -15.38 -16.32 -36.39
C ALA A 51 -14.31 -15.56 -37.20
N ASN A 52 -13.15 -15.34 -36.59
CA ASN A 52 -12.00 -14.62 -37.15
C ASN A 52 -12.27 -13.14 -37.50
N LYS A 53 -13.36 -12.56 -36.99
CA LYS A 53 -13.59 -11.11 -37.05
C LYS A 53 -13.11 -10.45 -35.79
N LYS A 54 -12.38 -9.36 -35.95
CA LYS A 54 -11.63 -8.71 -34.88
C LYS A 54 -12.30 -7.43 -34.43
N LEU A 55 -12.51 -7.28 -33.13
CA LEU A 55 -12.75 -6.01 -32.46
C LEU A 55 -11.41 -5.56 -31.86
N SER A 56 -10.75 -4.59 -32.49
CA SER A 56 -9.54 -3.96 -31.96
C SER A 56 -9.92 -2.88 -30.95
N ILE A 57 -9.42 -3.00 -29.72
CA ILE A 57 -9.51 -1.95 -28.70
C ILE A 57 -8.13 -1.33 -28.57
N SER A 58 -8.01 -0.04 -28.90
CA SER A 58 -6.73 0.64 -29.02
C SER A 58 -6.91 2.15 -29.09
N ASP A 59 -5.96 2.92 -28.56
CA ASP A 59 -5.81 4.33 -28.90
C ASP A 59 -5.21 4.46 -30.33
N PRO A 60 -5.95 5.03 -31.31
CA PRO A 60 -5.46 5.16 -32.68
C PRO A 60 -4.39 6.24 -32.85
N GLY A 61 -4.20 7.10 -31.84
CA GLY A 61 -3.15 8.12 -31.77
C GLY A 61 -1.77 7.57 -31.43
N THR A 62 -1.70 6.35 -30.91
CA THR A 62 -0.44 5.68 -30.50
C THR A 62 -0.12 4.45 -31.34
N PRO A 63 1.13 3.93 -31.28
CA PRO A 63 1.51 2.70 -31.98
C PRO A 63 0.52 1.56 -31.74
N GLN A 64 0.15 0.84 -32.81
CA GLN A 64 -0.80 -0.28 -32.78
C GLN A 64 -0.05 -1.59 -32.47
N ASN A 65 0.50 -1.64 -31.27
CA ASN A 65 1.29 -2.74 -30.71
C ASN A 65 1.25 -2.69 -29.17
N GLU A 66 2.15 -3.43 -28.52
CA GLU A 66 2.25 -3.55 -27.06
C GLU A 66 2.50 -2.23 -26.31
N THR A 67 2.94 -1.18 -27.01
CA THR A 67 3.16 0.15 -26.41
C THR A 67 1.99 1.10 -26.64
N ASN A 68 0.80 0.58 -26.97
CA ASN A 68 -0.39 1.40 -27.15
C ASN A 68 -0.88 1.93 -25.80
N ASP A 69 -1.29 3.20 -25.75
CA ASP A 69 -1.80 3.83 -24.52
C ASP A 69 -3.14 3.24 -24.06
N GLY A 70 -3.78 2.44 -24.91
CA GLY A 70 -4.89 1.58 -24.57
C GLY A 70 -6.23 2.29 -24.38
N GLN A 71 -7.31 1.51 -24.45
CA GLN A 71 -8.68 1.92 -24.19
C GLN A 71 -9.45 0.82 -23.47
N GLY A 72 -10.54 1.20 -22.81
CA GLY A 72 -11.36 0.23 -22.11
C GLY A 72 -12.61 -0.17 -22.91
N LEU A 73 -12.92 -1.46 -22.88
CA LEU A 73 -14.18 -2.04 -23.29
C LEU A 73 -14.92 -2.52 -22.05
N ARG A 74 -16.06 -1.91 -21.73
CA ARG A 74 -16.92 -2.29 -20.61
C ARG A 74 -18.20 -2.94 -21.11
N ILE A 75 -18.49 -4.14 -20.61
CA ILE A 75 -19.71 -4.89 -20.92
C ILE A 75 -20.48 -5.12 -19.63
N THR A 76 -21.66 -4.51 -19.51
CA THR A 76 -22.38 -4.49 -18.23
C THR A 76 -23.28 -5.71 -18.00
N HIS A 77 -23.59 -6.50 -19.05
CA HIS A 77 -24.49 -7.64 -18.89
C HIS A 77 -24.12 -8.91 -19.66
N TYR A 78 -23.82 -8.84 -20.97
CA TYR A 78 -23.72 -10.06 -21.78
C TYR A 78 -22.64 -9.99 -22.86
N LEU A 79 -21.76 -11.00 -22.90
CA LEU A 79 -20.78 -11.19 -23.96
C LEU A 79 -20.97 -12.56 -24.62
N LEU A 80 -21.23 -12.58 -25.92
CA LEU A 80 -21.01 -13.74 -26.80
C LEU A 80 -19.78 -13.44 -27.66
N LEU A 81 -18.79 -14.32 -27.64
CA LEU A 81 -17.51 -14.12 -28.30
C LEU A 81 -17.16 -15.28 -29.23
N ASP A 82 -17.63 -15.24 -30.48
CA ASP A 82 -17.21 -16.14 -31.56
C ASP A 82 -16.08 -15.56 -32.40
N GLY A 83 -15.96 -14.23 -32.46
CA GLY A 83 -14.83 -13.51 -33.06
C GLY A 83 -13.62 -13.36 -32.12
N ILE A 84 -12.81 -12.33 -32.36
CA ILE A 84 -11.63 -12.02 -31.55
C ILE A 84 -11.80 -10.61 -30.99
N ILE A 85 -11.60 -10.42 -29.69
CA ILE A 85 -11.32 -9.09 -29.12
C ILE A 85 -9.80 -9.01 -28.99
N ASP A 86 -9.19 -7.95 -29.50
CA ASP A 86 -7.77 -7.70 -29.31
C ASP A 86 -7.58 -6.42 -28.53
N LEU A 87 -6.91 -6.54 -27.38
CA LEU A 87 -6.60 -5.48 -26.46
C LEU A 87 -5.14 -5.06 -26.68
N PHE A 88 -4.94 -3.99 -27.44
CA PHE A 88 -3.62 -3.45 -27.69
C PHE A 88 -3.06 -2.74 -26.46
N GLY A 89 -1.80 -3.03 -26.11
CA GLY A 89 -1.08 -2.36 -25.03
C GLY A 89 -1.90 -2.31 -23.75
N GLU A 90 -2.17 -1.12 -23.23
CA GLU A 90 -2.90 -0.92 -21.95
C GLU A 90 -4.42 -1.10 -22.03
N SER A 91 -4.94 -1.63 -23.14
CA SER A 91 -6.37 -1.85 -23.32
C SER A 91 -6.90 -2.98 -22.42
N GLN A 92 -8.16 -2.85 -22.00
CA GLN A 92 -8.76 -3.76 -21.02
C GLN A 92 -10.21 -4.08 -21.34
N LEU A 93 -10.63 -5.28 -20.92
CA LEU A 93 -12.03 -5.70 -20.92
C LEU A 93 -12.53 -5.73 -19.48
N VAL A 94 -13.48 -4.86 -19.14
CA VAL A 94 -14.20 -4.88 -17.86
C VAL A 94 -15.57 -5.49 -18.08
N GLN A 95 -15.95 -6.43 -17.23
CA GLN A 95 -17.32 -6.94 -17.17
C GLN A 95 -17.84 -6.81 -15.76
N ASP A 96 -19.01 -6.18 -15.63
CA ASP A 96 -19.60 -5.80 -14.35
C ASP A 96 -20.02 -7.03 -13.52
N GLN A 97 -20.30 -6.80 -12.25
CA GLN A 97 -20.87 -7.82 -11.36
C GLN A 97 -22.14 -8.43 -11.98
N ASN A 98 -22.18 -9.77 -12.04
CA ASN A 98 -23.22 -10.57 -12.70
C ASN A 98 -23.26 -10.51 -14.24
N SER A 99 -22.31 -9.85 -14.91
CA SER A 99 -22.16 -9.99 -16.36
C SER A 99 -21.89 -11.44 -16.74
N ILE A 100 -22.51 -11.90 -17.83
CA ILE A 100 -22.43 -13.27 -18.32
C ILE A 100 -21.54 -13.31 -19.56
N LEU A 101 -20.56 -14.21 -19.55
CA LEU A 101 -19.87 -14.67 -20.75
C LEU A 101 -20.53 -15.96 -21.21
N ASP A 102 -21.04 -15.98 -22.44
CA ASP A 102 -21.72 -17.13 -23.01
C ASP A 102 -20.74 -18.31 -23.12
N VAL A 103 -21.07 -19.43 -22.47
CA VAL A 103 -20.27 -20.67 -22.47
C VAL A 103 -20.12 -21.27 -23.87
N ALA A 104 -21.00 -20.89 -24.82
CA ALA A 104 -20.94 -21.32 -26.21
C ALA A 104 -19.95 -20.53 -27.07
N SER A 105 -19.35 -19.45 -26.52
CA SER A 105 -18.35 -18.62 -27.20
C SER A 105 -17.19 -19.48 -27.74
N THR A 106 -16.92 -19.33 -29.04
CA THR A 106 -15.90 -20.12 -29.76
C THR A 106 -14.63 -19.34 -30.12
N GLY A 107 -14.65 -18.03 -29.89
CA GLY A 107 -13.60 -17.08 -30.18
C GLY A 107 -12.60 -16.92 -29.05
N GLY A 108 -12.03 -15.71 -28.94
CA GLY A 108 -11.05 -15.42 -27.90
C GLY A 108 -10.70 -13.94 -27.73
N LEU A 109 -9.92 -13.69 -26.68
CA LEU A 109 -9.29 -12.43 -26.33
C LEU A 109 -7.79 -12.55 -26.57
N GLU A 110 -7.19 -11.53 -27.16
CA GLU A 110 -5.75 -11.28 -27.16
C GLU A 110 -5.46 -10.13 -26.18
N ARG A 111 -4.55 -10.34 -25.23
CA ARG A 111 -4.10 -9.31 -24.28
C ARG A 111 -2.58 -9.34 -24.19
N ASP A 112 -1.95 -8.27 -24.64
CA ASP A 112 -0.52 -8.03 -24.45
C ASP A 112 -0.18 -8.00 -22.96
N GLN A 113 1.02 -8.40 -22.55
CA GLN A 113 1.55 -8.10 -21.22
C GLN A 113 3.07 -8.29 -21.20
N GLN A 114 3.79 -7.40 -20.51
CA GLN A 114 5.25 -7.36 -20.54
C GLN A 114 5.89 -8.02 -19.32
N GLY A 115 6.93 -8.82 -19.58
CA GLY A 115 7.74 -9.47 -18.57
C GLY A 115 9.22 -9.11 -18.65
N THR A 116 9.96 -9.43 -17.60
CA THR A 116 11.41 -9.24 -17.56
C THR A 116 12.13 -10.08 -18.62
N THR A 117 13.14 -9.47 -19.24
CA THR A 117 14.10 -10.14 -20.12
C THR A 117 15.24 -10.78 -19.33
N ASN A 118 15.41 -10.43 -18.06
CA ASN A 118 16.55 -10.89 -17.26
C ASN A 118 16.48 -12.40 -16.97
N LEU A 119 17.52 -13.13 -17.36
CA LEU A 119 17.69 -14.57 -17.10
C LEU A 119 17.95 -14.90 -15.62
N TYR A 120 17.89 -13.95 -14.70
CA TYR A 120 18.04 -14.20 -13.26
C TYR A 120 16.79 -13.83 -12.47
N ASN A 121 15.82 -13.22 -13.14
CA ASN A 121 14.57 -12.78 -12.55
C ASN A 121 13.41 -13.67 -13.02
N TYR A 122 12.40 -13.75 -12.16
CA TYR A 122 11.14 -14.42 -12.44
C TYR A 122 10.05 -13.38 -12.60
N ASN A 123 9.15 -13.65 -13.53
CA ASN A 123 7.86 -13.02 -13.58
C ASN A 123 6.88 -13.81 -12.72
N TYR A 124 5.99 -13.11 -12.02
CA TYR A 124 4.92 -13.69 -11.21
C TYR A 124 3.61 -13.44 -11.94
N TRP A 125 3.16 -14.43 -12.69
CA TRP A 125 2.03 -14.33 -13.62
C TRP A 125 0.77 -14.95 -13.02
N SER A 126 -0.40 -14.51 -13.50
CA SER A 126 -1.63 -15.28 -13.56
C SER A 126 -2.19 -15.22 -14.97
N SER A 127 -3.36 -15.81 -15.24
CA SER A 127 -3.95 -15.80 -16.57
C SER A 127 -5.28 -15.03 -16.60
N PRO A 128 -5.41 -13.99 -17.43
CA PRO A 128 -6.67 -13.27 -17.66
C PRO A 128 -7.65 -14.04 -18.56
N VAL A 129 -7.17 -15.15 -19.16
CA VAL A 129 -7.90 -15.99 -20.11
C VAL A 129 -7.85 -17.45 -19.69
N SER A 130 -8.77 -18.25 -20.20
CA SER A 130 -8.79 -19.70 -20.06
C SER A 130 -9.03 -20.37 -21.41
N VAL A 131 -8.88 -21.70 -21.46
CA VAL A 131 -9.10 -22.47 -22.68
C VAL A 131 -10.61 -22.63 -22.91
N PRO A 132 -11.15 -22.28 -24.10
CA PRO A 132 -12.55 -22.53 -24.41
C PRO A 132 -12.84 -24.03 -24.52
N ASN A 133 -13.95 -24.49 -23.95
CA ASN A 133 -14.38 -25.89 -24.05
C ASN A 133 -15.85 -26.07 -24.49
N GLY A 134 -16.60 -24.98 -24.70
CA GLY A 134 -18.00 -24.98 -25.13
C GLY A 134 -19.03 -25.42 -24.07
N SER A 135 -18.62 -25.56 -22.81
CA SER A 135 -19.47 -26.06 -21.71
C SER A 135 -19.30 -25.32 -20.38
N SER A 136 -18.16 -24.66 -20.17
CA SER A 136 -17.85 -23.86 -19.00
C SER A 136 -16.86 -22.74 -19.34
N ILE A 137 -16.94 -21.65 -18.58
CA ILE A 137 -15.93 -20.57 -18.53
C ILE A 137 -14.96 -20.83 -17.36
N ASN A 138 -13.82 -20.13 -17.35
CA ASN A 138 -12.79 -20.21 -16.30
C ASN A 138 -12.21 -21.63 -16.13
N ASN A 139 -11.90 -22.29 -17.24
CA ASN A 139 -11.31 -23.63 -17.21
C ASN A 139 -9.83 -23.56 -16.81
N ASP A 140 -9.38 -24.55 -16.06
CA ASP A 140 -7.95 -24.73 -15.77
C ASP A 140 -7.12 -24.69 -17.07
N TYR A 141 -5.93 -24.11 -16.97
CA TYR A 141 -5.07 -23.88 -18.11
C TYR A 141 -3.67 -24.46 -17.88
N SER A 142 -2.87 -24.45 -18.94
CA SER A 142 -1.43 -24.59 -18.88
C SER A 142 -0.77 -23.38 -19.51
N VAL A 143 0.46 -23.05 -19.12
CA VAL A 143 1.17 -21.89 -19.69
C VAL A 143 1.23 -21.98 -21.21
N ASN A 144 1.50 -23.15 -21.77
CA ASN A 144 1.56 -23.36 -23.23
C ASN A 144 0.18 -23.19 -23.92
N SER A 145 -0.93 -23.38 -23.20
CA SER A 145 -2.26 -23.22 -23.80
C SER A 145 -2.69 -21.76 -23.95
N ILE A 146 -2.23 -20.87 -23.07
CA ILE A 146 -2.69 -19.48 -22.97
C ILE A 146 -1.64 -18.45 -23.38
N LEU A 147 -0.34 -18.72 -23.20
CA LEU A 147 0.69 -17.71 -23.43
C LEU A 147 1.35 -17.88 -24.81
N ARG A 148 1.62 -16.75 -25.48
CA ARG A 148 2.27 -16.69 -26.79
C ARG A 148 3.49 -15.78 -26.75
N ASP A 149 4.42 -16.04 -27.65
CA ASP A 149 5.49 -15.09 -27.99
C ASP A 149 4.85 -13.86 -28.65
N GLY A 150 4.88 -12.76 -27.91
CA GLY A 150 4.34 -11.46 -28.29
C GLY A 150 5.37 -10.51 -28.88
N SER A 151 6.57 -10.97 -29.22
CA SER A 151 7.61 -10.11 -29.83
C SER A 151 7.13 -9.38 -31.09
N ASN A 152 6.08 -9.92 -31.73
CA ASN A 152 5.24 -9.17 -32.66
C ASN A 152 3.78 -9.34 -32.24
N SER A 153 3.26 -8.35 -31.52
CA SER A 153 1.90 -8.32 -30.94
C SER A 153 0.81 -8.46 -32.00
N ASN A 154 1.08 -8.03 -33.24
CA ASN A 154 0.14 -8.21 -34.38
C ASN A 154 0.09 -9.64 -34.94
N ASN A 155 1.00 -10.52 -34.54
CA ASN A 155 1.05 -11.91 -34.98
C ASN A 155 1.70 -12.79 -33.89
N PRO A 156 1.00 -13.03 -32.77
CA PRO A 156 1.51 -13.83 -31.68
C PRO A 156 1.76 -15.28 -32.10
N LEU A 157 2.88 -15.85 -31.65
CA LEU A 157 3.30 -17.20 -32.02
C LEU A 157 3.36 -18.14 -30.82
N ASN A 158 3.24 -19.45 -31.06
CA ASN A 158 3.42 -20.43 -29.98
C ASN A 158 4.87 -20.41 -29.46
N LEU A 159 5.01 -20.26 -28.14
CA LEU A 159 6.31 -20.32 -27.46
C LEU A 159 7.01 -21.66 -27.73
N GLN A 160 8.34 -21.61 -27.82
CA GLN A 160 9.18 -22.80 -27.82
C GLN A 160 9.66 -23.09 -26.40
N TRP A 161 9.96 -24.36 -26.10
CA TRP A 161 10.30 -24.78 -24.74
C TRP A 161 11.56 -25.65 -24.69
N THR A 162 12.49 -25.35 -23.78
CA THR A 162 13.73 -26.09 -23.57
C THR A 162 13.88 -26.66 -22.15
N ASN A 163 14.64 -27.74 -22.03
CA ASN A 163 15.08 -28.31 -20.75
C ASN A 163 16.36 -27.66 -20.21
N SER A 164 16.90 -26.64 -20.87
CA SER A 164 18.04 -25.86 -20.37
C SER A 164 17.64 -25.01 -19.16
N TYR A 165 18.61 -24.57 -18.37
CA TYR A 165 18.34 -23.61 -17.29
C TYR A 165 17.94 -22.23 -17.82
N ASP A 166 18.44 -21.83 -18.98
CA ASP A 166 18.14 -20.52 -19.55
C ASP A 166 17.30 -20.65 -20.81
N ALA A 167 16.53 -19.58 -21.08
CA ALA A 167 15.88 -19.37 -22.36
C ALA A 167 16.92 -19.26 -23.50
N ASN A 168 16.47 -19.44 -24.74
CA ASN A 168 17.27 -19.16 -25.93
C ASN A 168 16.64 -17.99 -26.70
N PRO A 169 17.14 -16.75 -26.50
CA PRO A 169 16.58 -15.55 -27.11
C PRO A 169 16.87 -15.45 -28.61
N ALA A 170 17.76 -16.28 -29.16
CA ALA A 170 18.12 -16.25 -30.58
C ALA A 170 17.14 -17.00 -31.50
N THR A 171 16.02 -17.48 -30.96
CA THR A 171 15.00 -18.25 -31.69
C THR A 171 13.78 -17.38 -32.00
N THR A 172 13.07 -17.70 -33.08
CA THR A 172 11.78 -17.08 -33.42
C THR A 172 10.81 -18.19 -33.83
N PRO A 173 9.76 -18.48 -33.05
CA PRO A 173 9.40 -17.85 -31.76
C PRO A 173 10.47 -18.07 -30.68
N ILE A 174 10.50 -17.21 -29.66
CA ILE A 174 11.44 -17.33 -28.53
C ILE A 174 11.28 -18.67 -27.80
N THR A 175 12.39 -19.16 -27.25
CA THR A 175 12.41 -20.41 -26.49
C THR A 175 12.59 -20.12 -25.00
N LEU A 176 11.60 -20.48 -24.19
CA LEU A 176 11.65 -20.36 -22.73
C LEU A 176 12.07 -21.66 -22.05
N SER A 177 12.56 -21.56 -20.81
CA SER A 177 12.92 -22.73 -20.02
C SER A 177 11.70 -23.26 -19.25
N ARG A 178 11.34 -24.53 -19.47
CA ARG A 178 10.29 -25.21 -18.71
C ARG A 178 10.70 -25.61 -17.29
N ARG A 179 11.95 -25.34 -16.87
CA ARG A 179 12.45 -25.68 -15.53
C ARG A 179 11.97 -24.73 -14.45
N TRP A 180 11.54 -23.54 -14.87
CA TRP A 180 11.25 -22.41 -13.98
C TRP A 180 9.78 -22.02 -14.05
N LEU A 181 8.93 -23.04 -14.18
CA LEU A 181 7.49 -22.93 -14.06
C LEU A 181 7.10 -23.58 -12.72
N TRP A 182 6.67 -22.75 -11.78
CA TRP A 182 6.31 -23.20 -10.44
C TRP A 182 5.04 -22.50 -9.97
N VAL A 183 4.30 -23.19 -9.11
CA VAL A 183 3.11 -22.66 -8.45
C VAL A 183 3.20 -22.86 -6.94
N TYR A 184 2.55 -21.97 -6.19
CA TYR A 184 2.45 -22.01 -4.74
C TYR A 184 0.98 -21.90 -4.37
N GLU A 185 0.27 -23.02 -4.30
CA GLU A 185 -1.20 -23.01 -4.39
C GLU A 185 -1.85 -22.86 -3.02
N ASN A 186 -1.40 -23.64 -2.04
CA ASN A 186 -1.91 -23.66 -0.68
C ASN A 186 -0.93 -24.50 0.14
N TYR A 187 0.14 -23.87 0.63
CA TYR A 187 1.22 -24.53 1.38
C TYR A 187 1.53 -23.75 2.65
N PRO A 188 2.12 -24.39 3.68
CA PRO A 188 2.49 -23.71 4.92
C PRO A 188 3.22 -22.39 4.67
N GLU A 189 3.03 -21.42 5.55
CA GLU A 189 3.81 -20.18 5.45
C GLU A 189 5.32 -20.47 5.57
N ASN A 190 6.15 -19.63 4.92
CA ASN A 190 7.61 -19.66 5.05
C ASN A 190 8.30 -20.99 4.62
N THR A 191 7.69 -21.74 3.70
CA THR A 191 8.26 -23.01 3.20
C THR A 191 8.70 -22.95 1.74
N TYR A 192 9.99 -22.64 1.52
CA TYR A 192 10.59 -22.66 0.19
C TYR A 192 10.56 -24.04 -0.51
N ALA A 193 10.50 -25.14 0.23
CA ALA A 193 10.54 -26.49 -0.34
C ALA A 193 9.20 -26.97 -0.94
N ASP A 194 8.10 -26.25 -0.68
CA ASP A 194 6.75 -26.72 -0.97
C ASP A 194 6.22 -26.27 -2.34
N TRP A 195 6.99 -25.46 -3.07
CA TRP A 195 6.70 -25.10 -4.45
C TRP A 195 6.48 -26.33 -5.33
N ARG A 196 5.39 -26.34 -6.09
CA ARG A 196 5.08 -27.42 -7.01
C ARG A 196 5.61 -27.10 -8.40
N TYR A 197 6.53 -27.96 -8.85
CA TYR A 197 7.05 -27.90 -10.21
C TYR A 197 5.96 -28.17 -11.26
N LEU A 198 5.97 -27.40 -12.34
CA LEU A 198 5.15 -27.60 -13.52
C LEU A 198 6.02 -27.73 -14.78
N THR A 199 5.52 -28.49 -15.76
CA THR A 199 5.95 -28.32 -17.15
C THR A 199 5.05 -27.29 -17.83
N GLU A 200 5.38 -26.91 -19.07
CA GLU A 200 4.58 -25.99 -19.88
C GLU A 200 3.14 -26.49 -20.15
N THR A 201 2.92 -27.80 -19.97
CA THR A 201 1.61 -28.48 -20.10
C THR A 201 0.95 -28.80 -18.75
N GLY A 202 1.59 -28.43 -17.64
CA GLY A 202 1.04 -28.62 -16.30
C GLY A 202 -0.22 -27.78 -16.10
N THR A 203 -1.21 -28.36 -15.42
CA THR A 203 -2.50 -27.72 -15.15
C THR A 203 -2.42 -26.77 -13.96
N ILE A 204 -3.03 -25.59 -14.13
CA ILE A 204 -3.12 -24.49 -13.18
C ILE A 204 -4.59 -24.06 -13.08
N PRO A 205 -5.20 -24.12 -11.89
CA PRO A 205 -6.49 -23.51 -11.61
C PRO A 205 -6.50 -22.00 -11.89
N VAL A 206 -7.63 -21.48 -12.39
CA VAL A 206 -7.80 -20.03 -12.61
C VAL A 206 -7.75 -19.27 -11.29
N GLY A 207 -7.07 -18.12 -11.27
CA GLY A 207 -6.86 -17.30 -10.06
C GLY A 207 -5.62 -17.67 -9.25
N LEU A 208 -4.92 -18.76 -9.59
CA LEU A 208 -3.60 -19.03 -9.05
C LEU A 208 -2.52 -18.37 -9.91
N GLY A 209 -1.43 -17.98 -9.25
CA GLY A 209 -0.25 -17.45 -9.90
C GLY A 209 0.71 -18.57 -10.32
N PHE A 210 1.68 -18.26 -11.19
CA PHE A 210 2.81 -19.10 -11.55
C PHE A 210 4.06 -18.25 -11.82
N THR A 211 5.22 -18.81 -11.54
CA THR A 211 6.49 -18.16 -11.90
C THR A 211 6.91 -18.53 -13.33
N MET A 212 7.56 -17.60 -14.01
CA MET A 212 8.22 -17.85 -15.29
C MET A 212 9.46 -16.98 -15.43
N LYS A 213 10.61 -17.63 -15.63
CA LYS A 213 11.90 -16.96 -15.80
C LYS A 213 11.94 -16.05 -17.04
N GLY A 214 12.73 -14.99 -16.99
CA GLY A 214 12.88 -14.05 -18.10
C GLY A 214 13.40 -14.65 -19.41
N SER A 215 13.15 -13.95 -20.52
CA SER A 215 13.36 -14.45 -21.88
C SER A 215 14.81 -14.42 -22.37
N GLY A 216 15.66 -13.59 -21.77
CA GLY A 216 17.02 -13.29 -22.22
C GLY A 216 17.12 -12.40 -23.45
N VAL A 217 16.00 -11.84 -23.94
CA VAL A 217 15.96 -11.00 -25.15
C VAL A 217 16.41 -9.58 -24.80
N GLY A 218 17.33 -9.01 -25.58
CA GLY A 218 17.72 -7.60 -25.39
C GLY A 218 18.55 -7.36 -24.12
N ASP A 219 18.51 -6.12 -23.65
CA ASP A 219 19.16 -5.65 -22.42
C ASP A 219 18.35 -6.08 -21.18
N PRO A 220 18.97 -6.76 -20.19
CA PRO A 220 18.26 -7.33 -19.06
C PRO A 220 17.74 -6.31 -18.03
N VAL A 221 18.06 -5.02 -18.20
CA VAL A 221 17.64 -3.94 -17.29
C VAL A 221 16.62 -3.03 -17.97
N ASN A 222 16.87 -2.67 -19.22
CA ASN A 222 16.10 -1.63 -19.91
C ASN A 222 15.05 -2.20 -20.87
N ASP A 223 15.18 -3.46 -21.31
CA ASP A 223 14.25 -4.06 -22.24
C ASP A 223 13.26 -4.99 -21.52
N VAL A 224 12.04 -5.02 -22.03
CA VAL A 224 10.97 -5.91 -21.61
C VAL A 224 10.59 -6.86 -22.76
N GLN A 225 10.08 -8.04 -22.42
CA GLN A 225 9.56 -8.99 -23.39
C GLN A 225 8.03 -8.92 -23.38
N ASN A 226 7.43 -8.59 -24.53
CA ASN A 226 5.99 -8.74 -24.69
C ASN A 226 5.58 -10.21 -24.85
N PHE A 227 4.53 -10.59 -24.14
CA PHE A 227 3.79 -11.83 -24.32
C PHE A 227 2.34 -11.51 -24.66
N VAL A 228 1.66 -12.42 -25.34
CA VAL A 228 0.21 -12.29 -25.59
C VAL A 228 -0.53 -13.45 -24.94
N PHE A 229 -1.44 -13.12 -24.04
CA PHE A 229 -2.42 -14.06 -23.53
C PHE A 229 -3.53 -14.25 -24.56
N VAL A 230 -3.76 -15.49 -24.97
CA VAL A 230 -4.76 -15.87 -25.99
C VAL A 230 -5.67 -16.96 -25.44
N GLY A 231 -6.95 -16.67 -25.33
CA GLY A 231 -7.97 -17.61 -24.85
C GLY A 231 -9.33 -16.95 -24.65
N LEU A 232 -10.28 -17.66 -24.06
CA LEU A 232 -11.56 -17.07 -23.68
C LEU A 232 -11.35 -16.19 -22.42
N PRO A 233 -11.86 -14.95 -22.35
CA PRO A 233 -11.66 -14.11 -21.17
C PRO A 233 -12.28 -14.74 -19.93
N ASN A 234 -11.58 -14.69 -18.81
CA ASN A 234 -12.16 -15.13 -17.55
C ASN A 234 -13.18 -14.10 -17.05
N ASN A 235 -14.27 -14.58 -16.44
CA ASN A 235 -15.36 -13.74 -15.97
C ASN A 235 -16.17 -14.41 -14.85
N GLY A 236 -16.74 -13.60 -13.96
CA GLY A 236 -17.51 -14.09 -12.82
C GLY A 236 -16.61 -14.60 -11.70
N VAL A 237 -17.23 -15.13 -10.65
CA VAL A 237 -16.52 -15.49 -9.40
C VAL A 237 -15.49 -16.59 -9.62
N ILE A 238 -14.25 -16.35 -9.18
CA ILE A 238 -13.12 -17.29 -9.25
C ILE A 238 -12.55 -17.44 -7.84
N SER A 239 -12.36 -18.67 -7.37
CA SER A 239 -11.98 -18.90 -5.98
C SER A 239 -11.00 -20.06 -5.82
N ASN A 240 -10.00 -19.88 -4.95
CA ASN A 240 -9.02 -20.91 -4.60
C ASN A 240 -8.88 -21.05 -3.08
N PRO A 241 -8.70 -22.27 -2.54
CA PRO A 241 -8.63 -22.47 -1.10
C PRO A 241 -7.27 -22.05 -0.52
N VAL A 242 -7.29 -21.46 0.67
CA VAL A 242 -6.12 -21.23 1.52
C VAL A 242 -6.40 -21.76 2.93
N SER A 243 -5.53 -22.62 3.44
CA SER A 243 -5.71 -23.28 4.73
C SER A 243 -5.16 -22.42 5.87
N PRO A 244 -5.67 -22.53 7.11
CA PRO A 244 -5.06 -21.83 8.26
C PRO A 244 -3.56 -22.10 8.38
N GLY A 245 -2.76 -21.05 8.56
CA GLY A 245 -1.29 -21.11 8.63
C GLY A 245 -0.59 -21.37 7.30
N TYR A 246 -1.31 -21.24 6.18
CA TYR A 246 -0.79 -21.44 4.84
C TYR A 246 -0.82 -20.12 4.05
N GLN A 247 0.01 -20.06 3.02
CA GLN A 247 0.05 -19.02 2.01
C GLN A 247 -0.37 -19.56 0.65
N SER A 248 -0.81 -18.64 -0.22
CA SER A 248 -1.13 -18.91 -1.62
C SER A 248 -0.60 -17.79 -2.50
N MET A 249 0.09 -18.16 -3.59
CA MET A 249 0.38 -17.26 -4.70
C MET A 249 -0.83 -17.26 -5.63
N VAL A 250 -1.64 -16.24 -5.49
CA VAL A 250 -2.78 -15.95 -6.36
C VAL A 250 -2.38 -14.91 -7.41
N GLY A 251 -3.29 -14.52 -8.28
CA GLY A 251 -3.05 -13.36 -9.14
C GLY A 251 -4.29 -12.93 -9.88
N ASN A 252 -4.25 -11.71 -10.43
CA ASN A 252 -5.38 -11.11 -11.12
C ASN A 252 -5.83 -11.99 -12.30
N PRO A 253 -7.01 -12.64 -12.21
CA PRO A 253 -7.46 -13.58 -13.22
C PRO A 253 -8.28 -12.92 -14.33
N TYR A 254 -8.49 -11.60 -14.30
CA TYR A 254 -9.37 -10.90 -15.23
C TYR A 254 -8.57 -10.13 -16.29
N PRO A 255 -9.14 -9.91 -17.49
CA PRO A 255 -8.54 -9.08 -18.53
C PRO A 255 -8.66 -7.57 -18.28
N SER A 256 -8.71 -7.18 -17.01
CA SER A 256 -8.75 -5.81 -16.51
C SER A 256 -7.99 -5.72 -15.19
N VAL A 257 -7.60 -4.53 -14.80
CA VAL A 257 -7.10 -4.28 -13.45
C VAL A 257 -8.15 -4.65 -12.39
N ILE A 258 -7.69 -5.06 -11.21
CA ILE A 258 -8.51 -5.17 -10.01
C ILE A 258 -8.07 -4.17 -8.95
N ASP A 259 -9.04 -3.67 -8.19
CA ASP A 259 -8.85 -2.85 -7.01
C ASP A 259 -8.43 -3.72 -5.82
N ALA A 260 -7.21 -3.54 -5.34
CA ALA A 260 -6.66 -4.28 -4.20
C ALA A 260 -7.47 -4.06 -2.93
N ASN A 261 -8.02 -2.86 -2.73
CA ASN A 261 -8.79 -2.56 -1.52
C ASN A 261 -10.12 -3.32 -1.52
N GLU A 262 -10.80 -3.36 -2.66
CA GLU A 262 -12.02 -4.17 -2.79
C GLU A 262 -11.71 -5.66 -2.62
N PHE A 263 -10.62 -6.13 -3.24
CA PHE A 263 -10.15 -7.51 -3.06
C PHE A 263 -9.85 -7.86 -1.60
N ILE A 264 -9.17 -6.96 -0.87
CA ILE A 264 -8.86 -7.15 0.56
C ILE A 264 -10.16 -7.15 1.37
N ASN A 265 -11.03 -6.14 1.21
CA ASN A 265 -12.29 -6.03 1.93
C ASN A 265 -13.20 -7.25 1.74
N ASP A 266 -13.24 -7.82 0.54
CA ASP A 266 -14.00 -9.03 0.27
C ASP A 266 -13.44 -10.26 0.99
N ASN A 267 -12.12 -10.32 1.19
CA ASN A 267 -11.42 -11.51 1.64
C ASN A 267 -10.94 -11.50 3.09
N ILE A 268 -10.94 -10.37 3.80
CA ILE A 268 -10.60 -10.30 5.23
C ILE A 268 -11.75 -10.73 6.14
N PRO A 269 -11.50 -11.11 7.40
CA PRO A 269 -12.54 -11.30 8.41
C PRO A 269 -13.47 -10.08 8.51
N GLY A 270 -14.79 -10.33 8.42
CA GLY A 270 -15.80 -9.26 8.30
C GLY A 270 -16.26 -9.01 6.87
N GLY A 271 -15.48 -9.44 5.88
CA GLY A 271 -15.81 -9.45 4.46
C GLY A 271 -16.63 -10.65 4.01
N ALA A 272 -16.73 -10.83 2.68
CA ALA A 272 -17.49 -11.90 2.05
C ALA A 272 -16.94 -13.31 2.34
N THR A 273 -15.61 -13.47 2.41
CA THR A 273 -14.97 -14.80 2.56
C THR A 273 -14.23 -15.01 3.87
N GLY A 274 -13.64 -13.96 4.46
CA GLY A 274 -12.87 -14.09 5.70
C GLY A 274 -11.61 -14.95 5.59
N SER A 275 -11.09 -15.16 4.38
CA SER A 275 -10.07 -16.15 4.07
C SER A 275 -8.62 -15.71 4.29
N ILE A 276 -8.30 -14.42 4.22
CA ILE A 276 -6.92 -13.90 4.29
C ILE A 276 -6.76 -12.88 5.42
N ASP A 277 -5.52 -12.61 5.81
CA ASP A 277 -5.18 -11.59 6.80
C ASP A 277 -5.30 -10.14 6.28
N GLY A 278 -5.34 -9.97 4.96
CA GLY A 278 -5.52 -8.69 4.28
C GLY A 278 -4.22 -8.04 3.81
N THR A 279 -3.09 -8.74 3.93
CA THR A 279 -1.80 -8.28 3.43
C THR A 279 -1.47 -8.93 2.09
N LEU A 280 -1.07 -8.12 1.11
CA LEU A 280 -0.63 -8.56 -0.21
C LEU A 280 0.89 -8.42 -0.32
N TYR A 281 1.57 -9.53 -0.59
CA TYR A 281 3.03 -9.54 -0.74
C TYR A 281 3.43 -9.76 -2.20
N TYR A 282 4.31 -8.90 -2.70
CA TYR A 282 4.77 -8.90 -4.06
C TYR A 282 6.28 -9.04 -4.10
N TRP A 283 6.77 -10.03 -4.82
CA TRP A 283 8.20 -10.24 -4.95
C TRP A 283 8.79 -9.27 -5.99
N GLU A 284 9.72 -8.42 -5.57
CA GLU A 284 10.54 -7.59 -6.46
C GLU A 284 11.93 -8.20 -6.62
N HIS A 285 12.35 -8.43 -7.86
CA HIS A 285 13.76 -8.62 -8.18
C HIS A 285 14.41 -7.28 -8.43
N TYR A 286 15.59 -7.04 -7.85
CA TYR A 286 16.30 -5.80 -8.11
C TYR A 286 16.90 -5.81 -9.52
N ILE A 287 17.01 -4.62 -10.11
CA ILE A 287 17.54 -4.43 -11.47
C ILE A 287 19.01 -4.90 -11.61
N SER A 288 19.74 -4.95 -10.51
CA SER A 288 21.13 -5.40 -10.42
C SER A 288 21.29 -6.91 -10.24
N ASN A 289 20.19 -7.67 -10.11
CA ASN A 289 20.25 -9.11 -9.90
C ASN A 289 20.70 -9.86 -11.18
N PHE A 290 21.88 -10.49 -11.12
CA PHE A 290 22.44 -11.29 -12.23
C PHE A 290 22.92 -12.68 -11.79
N THR A 291 22.32 -13.23 -10.73
CA THR A 291 22.73 -14.51 -10.15
C THR A 291 21.54 -15.29 -9.59
N HIS A 292 21.74 -16.59 -9.38
CA HIS A 292 20.85 -17.45 -8.56
C HIS A 292 21.59 -17.98 -7.32
N ILE A 293 22.81 -17.49 -7.07
CA ILE A 293 23.59 -17.83 -5.88
C ILE A 293 22.98 -17.04 -4.72
N LEU A 294 22.46 -17.74 -3.72
CA LEU A 294 21.68 -17.14 -2.63
C LEU A 294 22.43 -16.00 -1.92
N GLU A 295 23.72 -16.16 -1.65
CA GLU A 295 24.54 -15.14 -0.97
C GLU A 295 24.70 -13.84 -1.78
N ASP A 296 24.51 -13.89 -3.09
CA ASP A 296 24.61 -12.75 -4.01
C ASP A 296 23.24 -12.36 -4.60
N TYR A 297 22.15 -13.04 -4.22
CA TYR A 297 20.83 -12.85 -4.83
C TYR A 297 20.22 -11.52 -4.38
N GLU A 298 19.48 -10.87 -5.27
CA GLU A 298 18.94 -9.54 -5.00
C GLU A 298 17.43 -9.47 -5.29
N GLY A 299 16.64 -9.45 -4.22
CA GLY A 299 15.18 -9.29 -4.25
C GLY A 299 14.56 -9.48 -2.88
N ALA A 300 13.38 -8.92 -2.68
CA ALA A 300 12.61 -9.03 -1.44
C ALA A 300 11.12 -8.75 -1.68
N TYR A 301 10.29 -8.93 -0.65
CA TYR A 301 8.87 -8.63 -0.73
C TYR A 301 8.59 -7.15 -0.49
N ALA A 302 7.83 -6.55 -1.40
CA ALA A 302 7.10 -5.32 -1.17
C ALA A 302 5.68 -5.67 -0.70
N THR A 303 5.10 -4.83 0.16
CA THR A 303 3.88 -5.17 0.91
C THR A 303 2.80 -4.12 0.71
N TYR A 304 1.54 -4.53 0.58
CA TYR A 304 0.38 -3.63 0.46
C TYR A 304 -0.78 -4.10 1.32
N ASN A 305 -1.49 -3.16 1.94
CA ASN A 305 -2.78 -3.40 2.61
C ASN A 305 -3.68 -2.15 2.50
N LEU A 306 -4.77 -2.08 3.28
CA LEU A 306 -5.71 -0.95 3.27
C LEU A 306 -5.10 0.37 3.78
N ILE A 307 -3.97 0.37 4.47
CA ILE A 307 -3.26 1.61 4.78
C ILE A 307 -2.50 2.07 3.54
N GLY A 308 -1.73 1.19 2.90
CA GLY A 308 -0.98 1.52 1.69
C GLY A 308 0.13 0.53 1.40
N GLY A 309 1.06 0.91 0.52
CA GLY A 309 2.21 0.07 0.15
C GLY A 309 3.52 0.49 0.83
N VAL A 310 4.39 -0.46 1.11
CA VAL A 310 5.81 -0.24 1.46
C VAL A 310 6.70 -1.01 0.47
N GLY A 311 7.82 -0.40 0.09
CA GLY A 311 8.79 -0.97 -0.84
C GLY A 311 9.55 -2.16 -0.26
N ALA A 312 10.21 -2.92 -1.13
CA ALA A 312 11.03 -4.05 -0.74
C ALA A 312 12.32 -3.58 -0.02
N VAL A 313 12.72 -4.31 1.02
CA VAL A 313 13.90 -3.95 1.83
C VAL A 313 15.11 -4.77 1.41
N ILE A 314 16.28 -4.12 1.40
CA ILE A 314 17.56 -4.77 1.09
C ILE A 314 17.90 -5.75 2.22
N PRO A 315 17.95 -7.06 1.95
CA PRO A 315 18.20 -8.04 3.01
C PRO A 315 19.66 -8.03 3.47
N ASP A 316 19.89 -7.87 4.77
CA ASP A 316 21.20 -8.16 5.38
C ASP A 316 21.39 -9.69 5.40
N GLY A 317 22.35 -10.22 4.63
CA GLY A 317 22.66 -11.66 4.56
C GLY A 317 22.50 -12.31 3.18
N ILE A 318 22.02 -11.56 2.18
CA ILE A 318 22.31 -11.81 0.75
C ILE A 318 23.33 -10.76 0.27
N SER A 319 23.36 -10.34 -1.00
CA SER A 319 24.41 -9.44 -1.50
C SER A 319 24.53 -8.13 -0.69
N GLY A 320 23.47 -7.76 0.03
CA GLY A 320 23.35 -6.48 0.75
C GLY A 320 23.36 -5.28 -0.20
N ALA A 321 23.10 -5.52 -1.50
CA ALA A 321 23.17 -4.55 -2.57
C ALA A 321 21.90 -4.59 -3.44
N GLY A 322 21.71 -3.53 -4.23
CA GLY A 322 20.49 -3.27 -5.00
C GLY A 322 19.60 -2.23 -4.33
N THR A 323 18.66 -1.68 -5.10
CA THR A 323 17.70 -0.69 -4.62
C THR A 323 16.33 -1.09 -5.11
N SER A 324 15.35 -1.21 -4.20
CA SER A 324 13.95 -1.25 -4.59
C SER A 324 13.62 0.05 -5.31
N THR A 325 12.88 -0.06 -6.40
CA THR A 325 12.43 1.10 -7.19
C THR A 325 10.91 1.21 -7.23
N LYS A 326 10.23 0.26 -6.58
CA LYS A 326 8.80 0.03 -6.73
C LYS A 326 8.15 -0.09 -5.37
N THR A 327 7.02 0.57 -5.22
CA THR A 327 6.12 0.41 -4.08
C THR A 327 4.74 0.03 -4.64
N PRO A 328 4.08 -1.02 -4.11
CA PRO A 328 2.77 -1.39 -4.59
C PRO A 328 1.76 -0.25 -4.41
N GLY A 329 0.92 -0.07 -5.42
CA GLY A 329 -0.25 0.79 -5.36
C GLY A 329 -1.54 -0.02 -5.20
N ARG A 330 -2.67 0.71 -5.15
CA ARG A 330 -4.03 0.14 -5.02
C ARG A 330 -4.43 -0.78 -6.17
N TYR A 331 -3.91 -0.55 -7.36
CA TYR A 331 -4.39 -1.23 -8.55
C TYR A 331 -3.47 -2.39 -8.92
N ILE A 332 -4.03 -3.60 -8.99
CA ILE A 332 -3.31 -4.82 -9.32
C ILE A 332 -3.38 -5.03 -10.85
N PRO A 333 -2.24 -4.95 -11.57
CA PRO A 333 -2.20 -5.10 -13.02
C PRO A 333 -2.80 -6.40 -13.55
N VAL A 334 -3.16 -6.40 -14.84
CA VAL A 334 -3.63 -7.61 -15.52
C VAL A 334 -2.55 -8.69 -15.42
N ALA A 335 -2.93 -9.91 -15.04
CA ALA A 335 -2.03 -11.05 -14.92
C ALA A 335 -0.95 -10.94 -13.82
N GLN A 336 -0.97 -9.94 -12.92
CA GLN A 336 -0.03 -9.85 -11.80
C GLN A 336 -0.30 -10.95 -10.77
N GLY A 337 0.73 -11.71 -10.41
CA GLY A 337 0.74 -12.62 -9.27
C GLY A 337 1.21 -11.95 -7.97
N PHE A 338 0.65 -12.38 -6.83
CA PHE A 338 0.99 -11.92 -5.49
C PHE A 338 0.65 -12.98 -4.44
N TYR A 339 1.25 -12.87 -3.26
CA TYR A 339 0.98 -13.77 -2.14
C TYR A 339 -0.05 -13.19 -1.19
N VAL A 340 -0.83 -14.10 -0.62
CA VAL A 340 -1.73 -13.85 0.50
C VAL A 340 -1.50 -14.90 1.58
N THR A 341 -1.65 -14.50 2.84
CA THR A 341 -1.60 -15.39 4.00
C THR A 341 -3.02 -15.65 4.50
N ALA A 342 -3.31 -16.91 4.84
CA ALA A 342 -4.61 -17.27 5.39
C ALA A 342 -4.88 -16.56 6.72
N SER A 343 -6.13 -16.13 6.91
CA SER A 343 -6.63 -15.82 8.25
C SER A 343 -6.58 -17.07 9.14
N PRO A 344 -6.73 -16.95 10.47
CA PRO A 344 -6.83 -18.10 11.36
C PRO A 344 -7.97 -19.09 11.00
N ALA A 345 -8.99 -18.62 10.26
CA ALA A 345 -10.07 -19.46 9.75
C ALA A 345 -9.73 -20.13 8.40
N GLY A 346 -8.84 -19.53 7.61
CA GLY A 346 -8.64 -19.85 6.20
C GLY A 346 -9.93 -19.71 5.40
N GLY A 347 -10.00 -20.32 4.23
CA GLY A 347 -11.21 -20.30 3.41
C GLY A 347 -10.88 -20.32 1.92
N ASN A 348 -11.66 -19.60 1.14
CA ASN A 348 -11.44 -19.43 -0.28
C ASN A 348 -11.09 -17.98 -0.59
N VAL A 349 -9.87 -17.73 -1.06
CA VAL A 349 -9.48 -16.47 -1.68
C VAL A 349 -10.31 -16.32 -2.94
N THR A 350 -11.11 -15.27 -3.02
CA THR A 350 -12.14 -15.11 -4.05
C THR A 350 -12.01 -13.79 -4.78
N PHE A 351 -11.97 -13.88 -6.10
CA PHE A 351 -12.06 -12.76 -7.02
C PHE A 351 -13.51 -12.58 -7.45
N PHE A 352 -14.01 -11.36 -7.34
CA PHE A 352 -15.36 -10.95 -7.75
C PHE A 352 -15.27 -9.96 -8.93
N ASN A 353 -16.37 -9.76 -9.65
CA ASN A 353 -16.36 -8.87 -10.82
C ASN A 353 -16.43 -7.39 -10.42
N ASP A 354 -16.98 -7.06 -9.26
CA ASP A 354 -17.02 -5.70 -8.68
C ASP A 354 -15.62 -5.18 -8.27
N GLN A 355 -14.64 -6.06 -8.08
CA GLN A 355 -13.24 -5.69 -7.92
C GLN A 355 -12.62 -5.09 -9.20
N ARG A 356 -13.25 -5.28 -10.37
CA ARG A 356 -12.66 -4.91 -11.67
C ARG A 356 -12.84 -3.43 -11.96
N ILE A 357 -11.76 -2.79 -12.36
CA ILE A 357 -11.73 -1.39 -12.78
C ILE A 357 -10.88 -1.24 -14.04
N PHE A 358 -11.17 -0.20 -14.83
CA PHE A 358 -10.25 0.19 -15.90
C PHE A 358 -9.25 1.19 -15.36
N GLN A 359 -7.99 0.77 -15.39
CA GLN A 359 -6.89 1.59 -14.94
C GLN A 359 -5.65 1.20 -15.74
N ARG A 360 -5.06 2.14 -16.46
CA ARG A 360 -3.86 1.87 -17.27
C ARG A 360 -2.62 1.80 -16.39
N GLU A 361 -1.64 1.00 -16.80
CA GLU A 361 -0.29 1.07 -16.27
C GLU A 361 0.42 2.33 -16.82
N ALA A 362 1.52 2.79 -16.22
CA ALA A 362 2.23 3.93 -16.78
C ALA A 362 2.97 3.47 -18.04
N VAL A 363 2.78 4.20 -19.13
CA VAL A 363 3.17 3.74 -20.47
C VAL A 363 4.69 3.61 -20.58
N GLY A 364 5.16 2.42 -20.95
CA GLY A 364 6.55 2.17 -21.37
C GLY A 364 7.49 1.58 -20.29
N THR A 365 6.99 1.27 -19.10
CA THR A 365 7.79 0.71 -17.98
C THR A 365 7.18 -0.54 -17.33
N SER A 366 6.09 -1.10 -17.87
CA SER A 366 5.42 -2.24 -17.23
C SER A 366 6.31 -3.49 -17.19
N VAL A 367 6.81 -3.76 -15.98
CA VAL A 367 7.23 -5.08 -15.51
C VAL A 367 6.64 -5.20 -14.13
N PHE A 368 5.30 -5.12 -14.05
CA PHE A 368 4.57 -5.30 -12.80
C PHE A 368 4.92 -4.27 -11.70
N MET A 369 4.07 -4.14 -10.68
CA MET A 369 4.27 -3.23 -9.55
C MET A 369 4.62 -1.79 -9.97
N GLU A 370 3.71 -1.15 -10.69
CA GLU A 370 3.79 0.28 -11.01
C GLU A 370 2.74 1.07 -10.22
N ALA A 371 3.17 2.18 -9.62
CA ALA A 371 2.34 3.07 -8.82
C ALA A 371 1.43 3.94 -9.71
N ASN A 372 0.17 3.54 -9.86
CA ASN A 372 -0.84 4.35 -10.55
C ASN A 372 -1.89 4.86 -9.55
N ASN A 373 -1.81 6.13 -9.13
CA ASN A 373 -2.82 6.76 -8.27
C ASN A 373 -3.82 7.64 -9.05
N GLN A 374 -4.01 7.40 -10.36
CA GLN A 374 -4.91 8.22 -11.20
C GLN A 374 -6.03 7.35 -11.79
N GLU A 375 -7.13 7.18 -11.03
CA GLU A 375 -8.34 6.50 -11.51
C GLU A 375 -8.84 7.14 -12.82
N LEU A 376 -9.03 6.33 -13.87
CA LEU A 376 -9.75 6.77 -15.07
C LEU A 376 -11.15 6.14 -15.09
N THR A 377 -12.12 6.87 -14.54
CA THR A 377 -13.52 6.45 -14.61
C THR A 377 -13.99 6.48 -16.07
N PHE A 378 -14.50 5.36 -16.58
CA PHE A 378 -15.23 5.29 -17.84
C PHE A 378 -16.33 6.35 -17.86
N GLY A 379 -16.20 7.35 -18.72
CA GLY A 379 -17.22 8.34 -19.09
C GLY A 379 -18.29 8.65 -18.05
N SER A 380 -18.11 9.74 -17.30
CA SER A 380 -19.18 10.39 -16.51
C SER A 380 -20.50 10.37 -17.27
N GLN A 381 -21.49 9.64 -16.73
CA GLN A 381 -22.94 9.92 -16.71
C GLN A 381 -23.60 9.07 -15.62
N THR A 382 -23.83 9.69 -14.46
CA THR A 382 -24.86 9.33 -13.47
C THR A 382 -25.12 7.84 -13.26
N ARG A 383 -24.31 7.18 -12.43
CA ARG A 383 -24.91 6.39 -11.35
C ARG A 383 -25.74 7.43 -10.60
N GLU A 384 -27.07 7.40 -10.71
CA GLU A 384 -27.92 8.17 -9.81
C GLU A 384 -27.37 7.88 -8.42
N GLN A 385 -26.80 8.93 -7.84
CA GLN A 385 -26.33 8.99 -6.49
C GLN A 385 -27.59 8.80 -5.66
N SER A 386 -27.98 7.55 -5.44
CA SER A 386 -28.82 7.21 -4.31
C SER A 386 -28.00 7.61 -3.10
N THR A 387 -28.33 8.79 -2.58
CA THR A 387 -27.92 9.28 -1.28
C THR A 387 -27.86 8.10 -0.31
N ASN A 388 -26.65 7.82 0.22
CA ASN A 388 -26.27 6.81 1.22
C ASN A 388 -25.45 5.61 0.74
N GLU A 389 -24.54 5.77 -0.23
CA GLU A 389 -23.33 4.93 -0.30
C GLU A 389 -22.12 5.87 -0.31
N GLU A 390 -21.40 5.92 0.82
CA GLU A 390 -20.08 6.53 0.87
C GLU A 390 -19.20 5.81 -0.15
N SER A 391 -18.74 6.55 -1.15
CA SER A 391 -17.67 6.07 -2.02
C SER A 391 -16.46 5.73 -1.14
N THR A 392 -16.05 4.46 -1.15
CA THR A 392 -14.88 3.94 -0.42
C THR A 392 -13.57 4.66 -0.77
N THR A 393 -13.54 5.41 -1.88
CA THR A 393 -12.46 6.32 -2.25
C THR A 393 -12.29 7.49 -1.28
N GLY A 394 -13.37 8.02 -0.69
CA GLY A 394 -13.30 9.16 0.22
C GLY A 394 -12.60 8.85 1.55
N VAL A 395 -12.66 7.59 2.01
CA VAL A 395 -11.98 7.16 3.24
C VAL A 395 -10.47 7.03 3.00
N GLN A 396 -10.06 6.40 1.88
CA GLN A 396 -8.64 6.22 1.51
C GLN A 396 -7.89 7.53 1.29
N ASP A 397 -8.54 8.49 0.61
CA ASP A 397 -7.97 9.82 0.37
C ASP A 397 -7.86 10.66 1.65
N SER A 398 -8.47 10.22 2.75
CA SER A 398 -8.41 10.87 4.06
C SER A 398 -7.55 10.14 5.09
N ILE A 399 -6.99 8.96 4.77
CA ILE A 399 -6.03 8.29 5.67
C ILE A 399 -4.77 9.13 5.70
N GLN A 400 -4.39 9.57 6.90
CA GLN A 400 -3.15 10.31 7.13
C GLN A 400 -2.02 9.30 7.29
N ARG A 401 -0.89 9.49 6.60
CA ARG A 401 0.20 8.50 6.58
C ARG A 401 1.54 9.11 6.94
N ILE A 402 2.26 8.41 7.80
CA ILE A 402 3.66 8.69 8.12
C ILE A 402 4.49 7.54 7.56
N ARG A 403 5.40 7.86 6.63
CA ARG A 403 6.38 6.91 6.10
C ARG A 403 7.71 7.15 6.77
N LEU A 404 8.26 6.12 7.40
CA LEU A 404 9.56 6.18 8.06
C LEU A 404 10.54 5.22 7.40
N ASP A 405 11.77 5.70 7.26
CA ASP A 405 12.90 4.87 6.87
C ASP A 405 13.77 4.60 8.10
N PHE A 406 13.87 3.33 8.50
CA PHE A 406 14.89 2.89 9.44
C PHE A 406 16.18 2.61 8.67
N ILE A 407 17.26 3.25 9.11
CA ILE A 407 18.61 3.08 8.55
C ILE A 407 19.39 2.22 9.54
N SER A 408 19.70 0.99 9.12
CA SER A 408 20.47 0.03 9.92
C SER A 408 21.95 0.43 10.07
N THR A 409 22.67 -0.31 10.92
CA THR A 409 24.11 -0.10 11.16
C THR A 409 24.99 -0.42 9.95
N THR A 410 24.47 -1.21 9.00
CA THR A 410 25.10 -1.58 7.73
C THR A 410 24.71 -0.64 6.58
N GLY A 411 23.68 0.20 6.79
CA GLY A 411 23.16 1.15 5.80
C GLY A 411 21.97 0.66 4.99
N SER A 412 21.50 -0.56 5.22
CA SER A 412 20.23 -1.08 4.68
C SER A 412 19.04 -0.27 5.21
N ILE A 413 18.04 -0.02 4.35
CA ILE A 413 16.89 0.84 4.63
C ILE A 413 15.62 0.02 4.70
N ARG A 414 14.95 0.05 5.86
CA ARG A 414 13.65 -0.58 6.11
C ARG A 414 12.54 0.48 6.04
N HIS A 415 11.58 0.25 5.17
CA HIS A 415 10.41 1.11 5.02
C HIS A 415 9.31 0.70 5.99
N LEU A 416 8.84 1.64 6.80
CA LEU A 416 7.74 1.50 7.75
C LEU A 416 6.62 2.48 7.40
N LEU A 417 5.37 2.06 7.59
CA LEU A 417 4.20 2.89 7.35
C LEU A 417 3.28 2.87 8.57
N LEU A 418 2.92 4.05 9.06
CA LEU A 418 1.88 4.24 10.06
C LEU A 418 0.73 5.03 9.42
N GLY A 419 -0.49 4.51 9.53
CA GLY A 419 -1.69 5.15 8.98
C GLY A 419 -2.73 5.46 10.05
N PHE A 420 -3.26 6.67 10.03
CA PHE A 420 -4.37 7.10 10.89
C PHE A 420 -5.69 6.99 10.12
N VAL A 421 -6.52 6.03 10.50
CA VAL A 421 -7.76 5.70 9.81
C VAL A 421 -8.90 6.54 10.38
N PRO A 422 -9.58 7.34 9.54
CA PRO A 422 -10.60 8.28 9.99
C PRO A 422 -11.77 7.59 10.70
N ASN A 423 -12.39 8.30 11.64
CA ASN A 423 -13.51 7.83 12.46
C ASN A 423 -13.17 6.59 13.32
N ASN A 424 -11.88 6.40 13.64
CA ASN A 424 -11.37 5.22 14.36
C ASN A 424 -11.72 3.90 13.66
N GLY A 425 -11.48 3.85 12.34
CA GLY A 425 -11.69 2.65 11.54
C GLY A 425 -10.70 1.51 11.81
N ALA A 426 -9.58 1.80 12.49
CA ALA A 426 -8.62 0.84 13.02
C ALA A 426 -8.31 1.13 14.50
N THR A 427 -7.61 0.22 15.16
CA THR A 427 -7.29 0.25 16.58
C THR A 427 -5.78 0.26 16.82
N ASP A 428 -5.34 0.38 18.07
CA ASP A 428 -3.89 0.31 18.38
C ASP A 428 -3.39 -1.14 18.46
N GLY A 429 -4.28 -2.14 18.35
CA GLY A 429 -3.95 -3.57 18.30
C GLY A 429 -4.04 -4.11 16.89
N TYR A 430 -3.87 -5.43 16.72
CA TYR A 430 -3.87 -6.05 15.39
C TYR A 430 -5.26 -6.04 14.72
N ASP A 431 -5.33 -5.43 13.53
CA ASP A 431 -6.48 -5.29 12.67
C ASP A 431 -6.23 -5.87 11.27
N TYR A 432 -7.09 -6.82 10.87
CA TYR A 432 -7.03 -7.43 9.54
C TYR A 432 -7.16 -6.41 8.42
N GLY A 433 -6.27 -6.49 7.43
CA GLY A 433 -6.20 -5.55 6.31
C GLY A 433 -5.58 -4.19 6.63
N TYR A 434 -5.33 -3.86 7.90
CA TYR A 434 -4.73 -2.58 8.32
C TYR A 434 -3.30 -2.73 8.82
N ASP A 435 -2.97 -3.87 9.43
CA ASP A 435 -1.60 -4.18 9.86
C ASP A 435 -0.98 -5.25 8.97
N ALA A 436 0.28 -5.05 8.60
CA ALA A 436 1.03 -5.97 7.75
C ALA A 436 2.18 -6.63 8.52
N PRO A 437 2.07 -7.94 8.83
CA PRO A 437 3.15 -8.68 9.47
C PRO A 437 4.42 -8.61 8.64
N MET A 438 5.55 -8.48 9.33
CA MET A 438 6.87 -8.53 8.73
C MET A 438 7.18 -9.94 8.22
N SER A 439 7.24 -10.12 6.89
CA SER A 439 7.47 -11.43 6.27
C SER A 439 8.94 -11.86 6.26
N ASP A 440 9.86 -10.90 6.31
CA ASP A 440 11.31 -11.11 6.19
C ASP A 440 12.01 -10.60 7.45
N ASN A 441 12.96 -11.35 8.01
CA ASN A 441 13.70 -10.96 9.21
C ASN A 441 15.20 -10.76 8.90
N PHE A 442 15.74 -9.58 9.22
CA PHE A 442 17.14 -9.23 9.01
C PHE A 442 17.89 -8.96 10.32
N ALA A 443 19.22 -9.12 10.26
CA ALA A 443 20.09 -9.05 11.45
C ALA A 443 20.14 -7.65 12.10
N ASN A 444 19.99 -6.59 11.30
CA ASN A 444 19.93 -5.20 11.74
C ASN A 444 18.66 -4.58 11.15
N ASP A 445 17.57 -4.53 11.90
CA ASP A 445 16.25 -4.19 11.37
C ASP A 445 15.36 -3.47 12.40
N ALA A 446 14.23 -2.95 11.94
CA ALA A 446 13.22 -2.35 12.81
C ALA A 446 11.80 -2.63 12.31
N ALA A 447 10.84 -2.59 13.24
CA ALA A 447 9.43 -2.81 12.95
C ALA A 447 8.54 -2.08 13.96
N TRP A 448 7.26 -1.93 13.63
CA TRP A 448 6.23 -1.61 14.61
C TRP A 448 6.00 -2.84 15.50
N MET A 449 5.81 -2.61 16.80
CA MET A 449 5.53 -3.66 17.78
C MET A 449 4.05 -3.65 18.15
N ILE A 450 3.28 -4.65 17.71
CA ILE A 450 1.84 -4.74 17.98
C ILE A 450 1.58 -6.08 18.67
N ASP A 451 1.02 -6.03 19.89
CA ASP A 451 0.68 -7.22 20.69
C ASP A 451 1.82 -8.27 20.84
N GLY A 452 3.08 -7.84 20.73
CA GLY A 452 4.27 -8.69 20.86
C GLY A 452 4.80 -9.29 19.54
N GLU A 453 4.22 -8.90 18.40
CA GLU A 453 4.64 -9.32 17.06
C GLU A 453 5.09 -8.10 16.23
N GLU A 454 5.82 -8.36 15.13
CA GLU A 454 6.54 -7.33 14.34
C GLU A 454 5.83 -7.03 13.01
N TYR A 455 5.64 -5.74 12.72
CA TYR A 455 4.86 -5.26 11.58
C TYR A 455 5.59 -4.16 10.79
N VAL A 456 5.43 -4.17 9.47
CA VAL A 456 5.98 -3.13 8.57
C VAL A 456 4.96 -2.04 8.23
N ILE A 457 3.67 -2.35 8.39
CA ILE A 457 2.57 -1.39 8.28
C ILE A 457 1.72 -1.51 9.53
N GLN A 458 1.41 -0.38 10.17
CA GLN A 458 0.47 -0.28 11.27
C GLN A 458 -0.67 0.68 10.91
N GLY A 459 -1.91 0.24 11.08
CA GLY A 459 -3.10 1.08 10.99
C GLY A 459 -3.67 1.36 12.37
N VAL A 460 -3.95 2.62 12.68
CA VAL A 460 -4.52 3.03 13.97
C VAL A 460 -5.73 3.93 13.77
N GLY A 461 -6.39 4.31 14.86
CA GLY A 461 -7.53 5.22 14.83
C GLY A 461 -7.20 6.64 14.35
N ASP A 462 -8.09 7.59 14.64
CA ASP A 462 -7.87 9.00 14.30
C ASP A 462 -6.54 9.50 14.88
N PHE A 463 -5.90 10.47 14.20
CA PHE A 463 -4.67 11.08 14.68
C PHE A 463 -4.86 11.69 16.07
N ASP A 464 -3.98 11.30 16.99
CA ASP A 464 -3.95 11.74 18.37
C ASP A 464 -2.50 12.06 18.75
N PRO A 465 -2.15 13.34 18.97
CA PRO A 465 -0.77 13.73 19.26
C PRO A 465 -0.25 13.24 20.62
N ASP A 466 -1.14 12.78 21.52
CA ASP A 466 -0.77 12.23 22.82
C ASP A 466 -0.39 10.74 22.75
N LYS A 467 -0.59 10.09 21.59
CA LYS A 467 -0.24 8.68 21.39
C LYS A 467 1.26 8.49 21.17
N GLN A 468 1.72 7.32 21.59
CA GLN A 468 3.06 6.82 21.35
C GLN A 468 2.96 5.45 20.68
N PHE A 469 3.71 5.27 19.59
CA PHE A 469 3.70 4.03 18.82
C PHE A 469 5.03 3.30 19.01
N PRO A 470 5.02 2.10 19.59
CA PRO A 470 6.24 1.36 19.93
C PRO A 470 6.94 0.83 18.67
N LEU A 471 8.25 0.99 18.66
CA LEU A 471 9.16 0.44 17.66
C LEU A 471 10.05 -0.63 18.32
N VAL A 472 10.29 -1.72 17.60
CA VAL A 472 11.37 -2.65 17.91
C VAL A 472 12.57 -2.34 17.02
N VAL A 473 13.77 -2.44 17.58
CA VAL A 473 15.03 -2.34 16.83
C VAL A 473 15.91 -3.54 17.17
N HIS A 474 16.37 -4.26 16.15
CA HIS A 474 17.34 -5.34 16.26
C HIS A 474 18.71 -4.85 15.77
N VAL A 475 19.75 -5.09 16.56
CA VAL A 475 21.12 -4.75 16.20
C VAL A 475 22.00 -5.96 16.47
N THR A 476 22.57 -6.53 15.41
CA THR A 476 23.61 -7.58 15.52
C THR A 476 25.01 -6.97 15.43
N ASP A 477 25.17 -5.96 14.58
CA ASP A 477 26.44 -5.26 14.37
C ASP A 477 26.40 -3.89 15.04
N ALA A 478 27.27 -3.68 16.05
CA ALA A 478 27.36 -2.42 16.77
C ALA A 478 27.62 -1.25 15.80
N GLY A 479 26.85 -0.17 15.91
CA GLY A 479 26.96 0.95 14.97
C GLY A 479 25.87 1.99 15.16
N ASN A 480 25.81 2.94 14.23
CA ASN A 480 24.77 3.96 14.22
C ASN A 480 23.54 3.43 13.51
N ILE A 481 22.39 3.51 14.18
CA ILE A 481 21.08 3.42 13.53
C ILE A 481 20.56 4.83 13.23
N GLY A 482 19.53 4.93 12.40
CA GLY A 482 18.76 6.15 12.25
C GLY A 482 17.30 5.92 11.89
N PHE A 483 16.48 6.94 12.15
CA PHE A 483 15.12 7.05 11.62
C PHE A 483 15.02 8.34 10.82
N ALA A 484 14.51 8.25 9.60
CA ALA A 484 14.29 9.37 8.69
C ALA A 484 12.83 9.44 8.29
N LEU A 485 12.31 10.66 8.14
CA LEU A 485 10.99 10.88 7.56
C LEU A 485 11.09 10.70 6.03
N ALA A 486 10.33 9.76 5.49
CA ALA A 486 10.30 9.50 4.05
C ALA A 486 9.19 10.30 3.37
N ASP A 487 8.01 10.37 3.98
CA ASP A 487 6.88 11.17 3.49
C ASP A 487 5.81 11.40 4.57
N LEU A 488 5.01 12.46 4.38
CA LEU A 488 3.79 12.76 5.13
C LEU A 488 2.63 12.98 4.16
N GLU A 489 1.62 12.10 4.22
CA GLU A 489 0.46 12.18 3.33
C GLU A 489 -0.80 12.60 4.11
N ASN A 490 -1.61 13.46 3.50
CA ASN A 490 -2.95 13.85 3.98
C ASN A 490 -3.02 14.49 5.38
N PHE A 491 -1.95 15.18 5.79
CA PHE A 491 -1.99 16.07 6.95
C PHE A 491 -2.33 17.50 6.51
N ASP A 492 -3.41 18.05 7.06
CA ASP A 492 -3.83 19.43 6.77
C ASP A 492 -2.92 20.47 7.47
N GLU A 493 -2.32 20.08 8.59
CA GLU A 493 -1.45 20.91 9.40
C GLU A 493 -0.09 20.21 9.59
N PRO A 494 1.02 20.95 9.73
CA PRO A 494 2.30 20.38 10.09
C PRO A 494 2.21 19.64 11.43
N ILE A 495 2.80 18.44 11.49
CA ILE A 495 2.96 17.67 12.72
C ILE A 495 4.43 17.65 13.11
N GLU A 496 4.71 17.66 14.41
CA GLU A 496 6.04 17.46 14.95
C GLU A 496 6.26 15.95 15.19
N LEU A 497 7.46 15.46 14.92
CA LEU A 497 7.80 14.05 15.06
C LEU A 497 9.02 13.89 15.97
N TYR A 498 8.91 12.96 16.91
CA TYR A 498 9.99 12.65 17.85
C TYR A 498 10.18 11.14 17.96
N ILE A 499 11.43 10.73 18.14
CA ILE A 499 11.76 9.43 18.71
C ILE A 499 11.94 9.60 20.22
N TYR A 500 11.08 8.95 21.00
CA TYR A 500 11.23 8.83 22.45
C TYR A 500 12.10 7.63 22.79
N ASP A 501 13.22 7.86 23.48
CA ASP A 501 14.08 6.83 24.06
C ASP A 501 13.76 6.67 25.55
N ALA A 502 12.98 5.64 25.88
CA ALA A 502 12.54 5.34 27.25
C ALA A 502 13.68 4.94 28.20
N LEU A 503 14.84 4.51 27.67
CA LEU A 503 16.00 4.21 28.51
C LEU A 503 16.65 5.49 29.05
N ASN A 504 16.73 6.52 28.20
CA ASN A 504 17.38 7.79 28.52
C ASN A 504 16.38 8.88 28.94
N ASP A 505 15.09 8.63 28.77
CA ASP A 505 13.99 9.58 28.98
C ASP A 505 14.17 10.86 28.14
N THR A 506 14.44 10.67 26.85
CA THR A 506 14.73 11.77 25.92
C THR A 506 13.85 11.70 24.67
N TYR A 507 13.38 12.87 24.25
CA TYR A 507 12.64 13.07 23.00
C TYR A 507 13.58 13.74 22.00
N THR A 508 13.77 13.12 20.84
CA THR A 508 14.64 13.65 19.78
C THR A 508 13.79 13.92 18.55
N GLU A 509 13.66 15.20 18.21
CA GLU A 509 12.91 15.66 17.04
C GLU A 509 13.62 15.24 15.74
N PHE A 510 12.84 14.91 14.72
CA PHE A 510 13.33 14.64 13.38
C PHE A 510 12.31 15.13 12.34
N ASP A 511 12.79 15.49 11.15
CA ASP A 511 11.99 16.08 10.07
C ASP A 511 12.61 15.75 8.69
N ASP A 512 12.11 16.39 7.62
CA ASP A 512 12.62 16.25 6.24
C ASP A 512 14.11 16.64 6.09
N PHE A 513 14.68 17.37 7.05
CA PHE A 513 16.04 17.90 6.98
C PHE A 513 16.99 17.24 7.99
N THR A 514 16.44 16.61 9.04
CA THR A 514 17.18 16.11 10.19
C THR A 514 16.70 14.72 10.55
N ASN A 515 17.60 13.73 10.45
CA ASN A 515 17.31 12.36 10.85
C ASN A 515 17.61 12.15 12.35
N PHE A 516 16.85 11.29 13.01
CA PHE A 516 17.28 10.70 14.28
C PHE A 516 18.50 9.81 14.03
N GLN A 517 19.50 9.86 14.91
CA GLN A 517 20.65 8.95 14.87
C GLN A 517 21.14 8.59 16.27
N MET A 518 21.48 7.32 16.47
CA MET A 518 22.01 6.83 17.73
C MET A 518 22.96 5.65 17.52
N ALA A 519 24.07 5.64 18.26
CA ALA A 519 24.94 4.48 18.34
C ALA A 519 24.34 3.44 19.29
N LEU A 520 24.18 2.20 18.83
CA LEU A 520 23.68 1.08 19.61
C LEU A 520 24.69 -0.07 19.63
N ASP A 521 24.80 -0.70 20.80
CA ASP A 521 25.47 -1.99 20.95
C ASP A 521 24.54 -3.13 20.49
N PRO A 522 25.06 -4.34 20.24
CA PRO A 522 24.23 -5.45 19.80
C PRO A 522 23.17 -5.83 20.84
N GLY A 523 21.93 -6.02 20.39
CA GLY A 523 20.78 -6.39 21.21
C GLY A 523 19.44 -6.16 20.52
N ASP A 524 18.39 -6.67 21.16
CA ASP A 524 16.99 -6.48 20.77
C ASP A 524 16.35 -5.42 21.69
N TYR A 525 15.84 -4.35 21.10
CA TYR A 525 15.29 -3.18 21.81
C TYR A 525 13.77 -3.11 21.59
N VAL A 526 13.00 -3.88 22.37
CA VAL A 526 11.53 -4.07 22.18
C VAL A 526 10.63 -3.10 22.95
N ASP A 527 11.16 -2.30 23.89
CA ASP A 527 10.39 -1.37 24.75
C ASP A 527 11.09 -0.02 24.93
N ARG A 528 12.00 0.32 24.01
CA ARG A 528 12.89 1.47 24.17
C ARG A 528 12.49 2.66 23.31
N PHE A 529 12.17 2.41 22.04
CA PHE A 529 11.95 3.47 21.07
C PHE A 529 10.47 3.57 20.73
N TYR A 530 9.97 4.80 20.69
CA TYR A 530 8.58 5.08 20.34
C TYR A 530 8.53 6.27 19.39
N LEU A 531 7.69 6.22 18.36
CA LEU A 531 7.29 7.40 17.62
C LEU A 531 6.26 8.17 18.46
N THR A 532 6.44 9.47 18.62
CA THR A 532 5.53 10.38 19.36
C THR A 532 5.46 11.73 18.68
N PHE A 533 4.42 12.52 18.98
CA PHE A 533 4.14 13.80 18.31
C PHE A 533 4.34 15.02 19.20
N ASN A 534 4.59 14.78 20.49
CA ASN A 534 4.92 15.81 21.46
C ASN A 534 6.23 15.44 22.16
N ALA A 535 7.13 16.40 22.31
CA ALA A 535 8.15 16.32 23.35
C ALA A 535 7.42 16.46 24.69
N GLN A 536 7.67 15.58 25.65
CA GLN A 536 6.94 15.61 26.92
C GLN A 536 6.93 17.02 27.55
N ASP A 537 5.76 17.66 27.54
CA ASP A 537 5.44 18.72 28.47
C ASP A 537 5.29 18.06 29.84
N ASN A 538 6.10 18.48 30.79
CA ASN A 538 5.93 18.07 32.19
C ASN A 538 4.48 18.36 32.59
N LEU A 539 3.66 17.32 32.80
CA LEU A 539 2.36 17.34 33.49
C LEU A 539 2.02 18.71 34.07
N ASP A 540 1.42 19.58 33.25
CA ASP A 540 0.83 20.81 33.77
C ASP A 540 -0.41 20.34 34.52
N LEU A 541 -0.29 20.30 35.85
CA LEU A 541 -1.41 20.07 36.75
C LEU A 541 -2.40 21.22 36.56
N ASP A 542 -3.41 21.05 35.70
CA ASP A 542 -4.57 21.96 35.52
C ASP A 542 -4.27 23.38 36.06
N ASP A 543 -3.32 24.08 35.42
CA ASP A 543 -3.01 25.43 35.86
C ASP A 543 -4.24 26.23 35.46
N VAL A 544 -5.07 26.57 36.45
CA VAL A 544 -6.13 27.54 36.28
C VAL A 544 -5.42 28.81 35.86
N GLU A 545 -5.41 29.07 34.56
CA GLU A 545 -4.83 30.25 33.95
C GLU A 545 -5.62 31.47 34.45
N LEU A 546 -5.23 31.99 35.61
CA LEU A 546 -5.65 33.30 36.08
C LEU A 546 -4.78 34.32 35.37
N ASP A 547 -5.26 34.73 34.20
CA ASP A 547 -4.76 35.83 33.40
C ASP A 547 -4.27 37.00 34.29
N GLY A 548 -2.95 37.25 34.29
CA GLY A 548 -2.35 38.42 34.93
C GLY A 548 -1.64 38.22 36.28
N VAL A 549 -1.33 36.98 36.70
CA VAL A 549 -0.45 36.71 37.86
C VAL A 549 0.98 36.37 37.41
N LEU A 550 1.99 37.05 37.95
CA LEU A 550 3.41 36.83 37.62
C LEU A 550 4.24 36.62 38.89
N ILE A 551 4.93 35.49 39.00
CA ILE A 551 5.82 35.14 40.13
C ILE A 551 7.24 34.96 39.60
N ASN A 552 8.19 35.75 40.11
CA ASN A 552 9.60 35.73 39.73
C ASN A 552 10.54 35.86 40.94
N TYR A 553 11.78 35.40 40.80
CA TYR A 553 12.86 35.73 41.72
C TYR A 553 13.70 36.89 41.16
N LEU A 554 13.87 37.96 41.94
CA LEU A 554 14.72 39.10 41.61
C LEU A 554 16.11 38.85 42.17
N HIS A 555 17.05 38.44 41.31
CA HIS A 555 18.42 38.12 41.69
C HIS A 555 19.13 39.30 42.37
N ASP A 556 19.08 40.51 41.78
CA ASP A 556 19.78 41.70 42.27
C ASP A 556 19.37 42.15 43.69
N SER A 557 18.11 41.92 44.09
CA SER A 557 17.60 42.29 45.43
C SER A 557 17.45 41.09 46.37
N SER A 558 17.61 39.86 45.85
CA SER A 558 17.34 38.60 46.52
C SER A 558 15.91 38.51 47.09
N GLU A 559 14.94 38.88 46.27
CA GLU A 559 13.52 38.95 46.64
C GLU A 559 12.66 38.07 45.74
N LEU A 560 11.64 37.43 46.31
CA LEU A 560 10.53 36.90 45.56
C LEU A 560 9.59 38.05 45.19
N TYR A 561 9.26 38.16 43.91
CA TYR A 561 8.34 39.15 43.35
C TYR A 561 7.05 38.46 42.89
N LEU A 562 5.92 38.94 43.37
CA LEU A 562 4.58 38.51 42.96
C LEU A 562 3.80 39.74 42.47
N ASN A 563 3.36 39.70 41.21
CA ASN A 563 2.38 40.62 40.64
C ASN A 563 1.03 39.91 40.55
N HIS A 564 0.01 40.41 41.23
CA HIS A 564 -1.33 39.83 41.24
C HIS A 564 -2.37 40.91 40.96
N PRO A 565 -3.43 40.66 40.15
CA PRO A 565 -4.45 41.66 39.85
C PRO A 565 -5.16 42.24 41.07
N ASP A 566 -5.25 41.45 42.14
CA ASP A 566 -5.78 41.81 43.45
C ASP A 566 -4.93 41.19 44.58
N VAL A 567 -3.86 41.84 45.01
CA VAL A 567 -2.98 41.29 46.07
C VAL A 567 -3.69 41.12 47.42
N ALA A 568 -4.80 41.81 47.66
CA ALA A 568 -5.56 41.67 48.91
C ALA A 568 -6.23 40.28 49.03
N SER A 569 -6.40 39.58 47.91
CA SER A 569 -6.90 38.21 47.88
C SER A 569 -5.85 37.15 48.28
N VAL A 570 -4.56 37.51 48.37
CA VAL A 570 -3.48 36.56 48.73
C VAL A 570 -3.50 36.28 50.23
N LYS A 571 -3.66 35.00 50.59
CA LYS A 571 -3.72 34.51 51.98
C LYS A 571 -2.35 34.06 52.50
N SER A 572 -1.61 33.30 51.70
CA SER A 572 -0.30 32.79 52.09
C SER A 572 0.61 32.58 50.88
N ILE A 573 1.92 32.69 51.12
CA ILE A 573 2.98 32.38 50.14
C ILE A 573 3.94 31.40 50.80
N LYS A 574 4.10 30.21 50.23
CA LYS A 574 4.92 29.13 50.78
C LYS A 574 5.98 28.70 49.77
N LEU A 575 7.17 28.37 50.26
CA LEU A 575 8.26 27.82 49.45
C LEU A 575 8.52 26.38 49.86
N TYR A 576 8.53 25.48 48.88
CA TYR A 576 8.88 24.08 49.05
C TYR A 576 10.17 23.77 48.29
N ASN A 577 11.02 22.91 48.86
CA ASN A 577 12.12 22.33 48.09
C ASN A 577 11.61 21.20 47.18
N LEU A 578 12.47 20.69 46.29
CA LEU A 578 12.11 19.64 45.32
C LEU A 578 11.68 18.30 45.95
N ILE A 579 11.99 18.06 47.22
CA ILE A 579 11.53 16.86 47.96
C ILE A 579 10.23 17.11 48.74
N GLY A 580 9.57 18.25 48.49
CA GLY A 580 8.25 18.58 49.06
C GLY A 580 8.28 19.08 50.50
N GLN A 581 9.44 19.38 51.08
CA GLN A 581 9.53 19.97 52.42
C GLN A 581 9.28 21.48 52.35
N GLU A 582 8.45 21.99 53.26
CA GLU A 582 8.23 23.43 53.42
C GLU A 582 9.49 24.09 54.00
N VAL A 583 10.01 25.07 53.26
CA VAL A 583 11.24 25.80 53.58
C VAL A 583 10.91 27.12 54.26
N ARG A 584 9.84 27.79 53.81
CA ARG A 584 9.31 29.03 54.37
C ARG A 584 7.81 29.14 54.11
N SER A 585 7.10 29.77 55.05
CA SER A 585 5.72 30.25 54.89
C SER A 585 5.66 31.73 55.27
N TYR A 586 4.89 32.50 54.50
CA TYR A 586 4.55 33.89 54.76
C TYR A 586 3.02 33.99 54.75
N GLU A 587 2.43 34.29 55.91
CA GLU A 587 0.98 34.49 56.03
C GLU A 587 0.63 35.97 55.78
N THR A 588 -0.65 36.30 55.63
CA THR A 588 -1.13 37.69 55.39
C THR A 588 -0.46 38.78 56.24
N GLU A 589 -0.14 38.50 57.51
CA GLU A 589 0.50 39.47 58.43
C GLU A 589 1.99 39.71 58.12
N ASP A 590 2.63 38.78 57.41
CA ASP A 590 4.06 38.80 57.03
C ASP A 590 4.29 39.37 55.63
N ILE A 591 3.22 39.67 54.87
CA ILE A 591 3.27 40.13 53.49
C ILE A 591 3.31 41.65 53.44
N ASP A 592 4.43 42.20 52.93
CA ASP A 592 4.55 43.63 52.64
C ASP A 592 3.99 43.95 51.25
N TYR A 593 2.89 44.72 51.22
CA TYR A 593 2.24 45.15 49.99
C TYR A 593 2.92 46.42 49.46
N HIS A 594 3.88 46.25 48.56
CA HIS A 594 4.64 47.36 47.96
C HIS A 594 3.77 48.23 47.05
N SER A 595 2.75 47.65 46.41
CA SER A 595 1.74 48.37 45.64
C SER A 595 0.41 47.59 45.58
N PRO A 596 -0.69 48.16 45.04
CA PRO A 596 -1.99 47.47 44.93
C PRO A 596 -1.99 46.20 44.08
N ARG A 597 -0.86 45.90 43.42
CA ARG A 597 -0.69 44.71 42.57
C ARG A 597 0.61 43.97 42.87
N GLU A 598 1.41 44.41 43.83
CA GLU A 598 2.79 43.94 43.99
C GLU A 598 3.13 43.55 45.43
N ILE A 599 3.67 42.35 45.59
CA ILE A 599 4.25 41.81 46.81
C ILE A 599 5.72 41.50 46.55
N ARG A 600 6.60 41.90 47.49
CA ARG A 600 8.02 41.52 47.47
C ARG A 600 8.44 40.95 48.81
N ILE A 601 9.08 39.79 48.77
CA ILE A 601 9.49 39.07 49.98
C ILE A 601 11.00 38.78 49.92
N PRO A 602 11.81 39.33 50.85
CA PRO A 602 13.22 39.01 50.91
C PRO A 602 13.44 37.53 51.25
N VAL A 603 14.24 36.82 50.43
CA VAL A 603 14.53 35.39 50.61
C VAL A 603 15.98 35.12 51.03
N LYS A 604 16.71 36.11 51.57
CA LYS A 604 18.16 36.09 51.87
C LYS A 604 18.69 35.01 52.84
N SER A 605 17.85 34.11 53.35
CA SER A 605 18.25 33.06 54.31
C SER A 605 17.75 31.68 53.90
N ILE A 606 17.51 31.49 52.59
CA ILE A 606 17.16 30.22 51.97
C ILE A 606 18.43 29.70 51.25
N ALA A 607 18.60 28.40 51.06
CA ALA A 607 19.76 27.89 50.32
C ALA A 607 19.59 28.15 48.82
N GLU A 608 20.67 28.22 48.05
CA GLU A 608 20.56 28.26 46.59
C GLU A 608 19.98 26.94 46.06
N GLY A 609 19.13 27.02 45.04
CA GLY A 609 18.51 25.85 44.43
C GLY A 609 17.14 26.13 43.86
N THR A 610 16.50 25.06 43.40
CA THR A 610 15.17 25.11 42.80
C THR A 610 14.09 24.91 43.85
N TYR A 611 13.08 25.78 43.82
CA TYR A 611 11.96 25.78 44.77
C TYR A 611 10.62 25.85 44.04
N VAL A 612 9.57 25.37 44.68
CA VAL A 612 8.18 25.58 44.26
C VAL A 612 7.57 26.63 45.18
N VAL A 613 7.15 27.76 44.61
CA VAL A 613 6.38 28.79 45.29
C VAL A 613 4.91 28.44 45.15
N LYS A 614 4.21 28.32 46.28
CA LYS A 614 2.78 28.11 46.36
C LYS A 614 2.12 29.36 46.91
N VAL A 615 1.25 29.99 46.13
CA VAL A 615 0.48 31.17 46.51
C VAL A 615 -0.96 30.74 46.69
N GLU A 616 -1.49 30.90 47.89
CA GLU A 616 -2.90 30.65 48.20
C GLU A 616 -3.66 31.96 48.17
N THR A 617 -4.72 32.03 47.38
CA THR A 617 -5.60 33.19 47.28
C THR A 617 -7.03 32.84 47.72
N GLU A 618 -7.92 33.84 47.76
CA GLU A 618 -9.36 33.59 47.93
C GLU A 618 -9.96 32.79 46.77
N ALA A 619 -9.38 32.89 45.57
CA ALA A 619 -9.89 32.26 44.35
C ALA A 619 -9.31 30.86 44.09
N GLY A 620 -8.15 30.52 44.66
CA GLY A 620 -7.53 29.22 44.43
C GLY A 620 -6.06 29.13 44.85
N LEU A 621 -5.37 28.08 44.38
CA LEU A 621 -3.96 27.84 44.61
C LEU A 621 -3.18 28.06 43.30
N LEU A 622 -2.05 28.75 43.38
CA LEU A 622 -1.12 28.95 42.26
C LEU A 622 0.24 28.38 42.64
N ASN A 623 0.87 27.63 41.74
CA ASN A 623 2.21 27.07 41.96
C ASN A 623 3.17 27.55 40.88
N LYS A 624 4.39 27.95 41.24
CA LYS A 624 5.43 28.35 40.30
C LYS A 624 6.78 27.83 40.73
N LYS A 625 7.47 27.13 39.83
CA LYS A 625 8.87 26.74 40.02
C LYS A 625 9.78 27.96 39.83
N ILE A 626 10.70 28.18 40.75
CA ILE A 626 11.71 29.25 40.68
C ILE A 626 13.09 28.69 41.03
N ILE A 627 14.14 29.42 40.63
CA ILE A 627 15.52 29.14 41.02
C ILE A 627 16.00 30.32 41.87
N ILE A 628 16.41 30.04 43.11
CA ILE A 628 17.03 31.02 44.00
C ILE A 628 18.55 30.86 43.91
N SER A 629 19.25 31.94 43.57
CA SER A 629 20.71 32.07 43.54
C SER A 629 21.11 33.45 44.07
N TYR A 630 22.22 33.56 44.82
CA TYR A 630 22.67 34.83 45.43
C TYR A 630 23.90 35.43 44.78
#